data_AF-K1V022-F1
#
_entry.id   AF-K1V022-F1
#
_cell.length_a   1.000
_cell.length_b   1.000
_cell.length_c   1.000
_cell.angle_alpha   90.00
_cell.angle_beta   90.00
_cell.angle_gamma   90.00
#
_symmetry.space_group_name_H-M   'P 1'
#
loop_
_entity.id
_entity.type
_entity.pdbx_description
1 polymer ?
#
loop_
_entity_poly.entity_id
_entity_poly.type
_entity_poly.pdbx_seq_one_letter_code
_entity_poly.pdbx_strand_id
1 'polypeptide(L)'
;MVDGTDMRITSVAGGFPSSQTFLEVKVLEVAMAVENGADEIDIVLNVGKMLEGHYDEVANEVEVIRTEMSPEVVLKVIIESGALKTPDLIRKASLLSMFAGADFVKTSTGKIDVSATPEAAVVMCQAIRDYYRKTGRKVGFKPAGGVRSAEDAALYYTIVEEILGKEWLTPELFRIGASSAANNLLTAIEG
;
A
#
# COMPACT_ATOMS: atom_id res chain seq x y z
N MET A 1 -0.34 -5.45 20.47
CA MET A 1 -1.52 -5.02 21.27
C MET A 1 -1.31 -3.58 21.71
N VAL A 2 -1.96 -2.63 21.04
CA VAL A 2 -2.02 -1.24 21.51
C VAL A 2 -3.13 -1.16 22.54
N ASP A 3 -2.81 -0.76 23.77
CA ASP A 3 -3.79 -0.56 24.86
C ASP A 3 -4.74 -1.73 25.12
N GLY A 4 -4.25 -2.97 24.95
CA GLY A 4 -5.04 -4.19 25.15
C GLY A 4 -6.06 -4.50 24.05
N THR A 5 -5.98 -3.81 22.90
CA THR A 5 -6.81 -4.06 21.71
C THR A 5 -6.09 -4.93 20.67
N ASP A 6 -6.86 -5.62 19.83
CA ASP A 6 -6.38 -6.38 18.67
C ASP A 6 -5.88 -5.47 17.51
N MET A 7 -5.66 -4.18 17.77
CA MET A 7 -5.19 -3.24 16.77
C MET A 7 -3.73 -3.53 16.40
N ARG A 8 -3.53 -3.73 15.10
CA ARG A 8 -2.20 -3.94 14.51
C ARG A 8 -1.40 -2.65 14.44
N ILE A 9 -0.11 -2.74 14.73
CA ILE A 9 0.86 -1.65 14.62
C ILE A 9 1.47 -1.66 13.22
N THR A 10 1.29 -0.57 12.48
CA THR A 10 1.97 -0.36 11.19
C THR A 10 3.13 0.61 11.35
N SER A 11 4.32 0.25 10.87
CA SER A 11 5.44 1.18 10.69
C SER A 11 5.71 1.44 9.21
N VAL A 12 6.27 2.62 8.90
CA VAL A 12 6.93 2.86 7.61
C VAL A 12 8.42 2.57 7.75
N ALA A 13 9.03 1.98 6.73
CA ALA A 13 10.45 1.63 6.72
C ALA A 13 10.97 1.53 5.27
N GLY A 14 12.23 1.14 5.07
CA GLY A 14 12.80 0.93 3.75
C GLY A 14 13.21 2.23 3.04
N GLY A 15 13.64 3.24 3.79
CA GLY A 15 14.02 4.55 3.29
C GLY A 15 12.83 5.49 3.07
N PHE A 16 11.74 5.32 3.81
CA PHE A 16 10.57 6.21 3.70
C PHE A 16 10.96 7.68 3.97
N PRO A 17 10.46 8.67 3.19
CA PRO A 17 9.48 8.53 2.11
C PRO A 17 10.08 8.33 0.71
N SER A 18 11.39 8.48 0.51
CA SER A 18 11.97 8.56 -0.84
C SER A 18 12.32 7.20 -1.45
N SER A 19 12.57 6.18 -0.62
CA SER A 19 13.15 4.90 -1.04
C SER A 19 14.50 5.05 -1.77
N GLN A 20 15.22 6.15 -1.55
CA GLN A 20 16.51 6.42 -2.21
C GLN A 20 17.68 6.16 -1.27
N THR A 21 17.84 4.89 -0.89
CA THR A 21 18.96 4.38 -0.10
C THR A 21 19.34 2.97 -0.55
N PHE A 22 20.42 2.41 0.01
CA PHE A 22 20.92 1.08 -0.33
C PHE A 22 19.98 -0.03 0.16
N LEU A 23 19.89 -1.12 -0.60
CA LEU A 23 19.01 -2.26 -0.30
C LEU A 23 19.27 -2.81 1.11
N GLU A 24 20.54 -2.93 1.49
CA GLU A 24 20.97 -3.44 2.79
C GLU A 24 20.47 -2.55 3.94
N VAL A 25 20.45 -1.23 3.73
CA VAL A 25 19.90 -0.27 4.70
C VAL A 25 18.38 -0.42 4.81
N LYS A 26 17.69 -0.63 3.68
CA LYS A 26 16.24 -0.85 3.68
C LYS A 26 15.85 -2.10 4.44
N VAL A 27 16.54 -3.21 4.18
CA VAL A 27 16.32 -4.49 4.86
C VAL A 27 16.57 -4.34 6.36
N LEU A 28 17.66 -3.69 6.76
CA LEU A 28 17.97 -3.44 8.17
C LEU A 28 16.90 -2.59 8.86
N GLU A 29 16.44 -1.51 8.23
CA GLU A 29 15.39 -0.65 8.80
C GLU A 29 14.06 -1.41 8.96
N VAL A 30 13.70 -2.25 8.00
CA VAL A 30 12.52 -3.13 8.08
C VAL A 30 12.66 -4.12 9.23
N ALA A 31 13.82 -4.79 9.35
CA ALA A 31 14.08 -5.73 10.44
C ALA A 31 13.98 -5.05 11.81
N MET A 32 14.59 -3.86 11.96
CA MET A 32 14.50 -3.07 13.18
C MET A 32 13.05 -2.68 13.51
N ALA A 33 12.26 -2.27 12.52
CA ALA A 33 10.85 -1.94 12.75
C ALA A 33 10.04 -3.15 13.26
N VAL A 34 10.30 -4.34 12.69
CA VAL A 34 9.67 -5.60 13.14
C VAL A 34 10.13 -5.98 14.56
N GLU A 35 11.42 -5.90 14.86
CA GLU A 35 11.96 -6.14 16.21
C GLU A 35 11.36 -5.20 17.26
N ASN A 36 11.00 -3.97 16.86
CA ASN A 36 10.32 -3.00 17.72
C ASN A 36 8.79 -3.19 17.78
N GLY A 37 8.26 -4.30 17.26
CA GLY A 37 6.87 -4.71 17.44
C GLY A 37 5.91 -4.26 16.35
N ALA A 38 6.40 -3.94 15.15
CA ALA A 38 5.51 -3.70 14.01
C ALA A 38 4.89 -5.00 13.48
N ASP A 39 3.56 -5.06 13.45
CA ASP A 39 2.79 -6.18 12.85
C ASP A 39 2.69 -6.04 11.32
N GLU A 40 2.81 -4.81 10.82
CA GLU A 40 2.72 -4.50 9.40
C GLU A 40 3.77 -3.45 9.01
N ILE A 41 4.34 -3.58 7.82
CA ILE A 41 5.35 -2.65 7.28
C ILE A 41 4.85 -2.04 5.97
N ASP A 42 4.88 -0.72 5.88
CA ASP A 42 4.63 0.03 4.64
C ASP A 42 5.99 0.51 4.06
N ILE A 43 6.48 -0.12 2.99
CA ILE A 43 7.67 0.35 2.26
C ILE A 43 7.28 1.19 1.05
N VAL A 44 8.19 2.03 0.56
CA VAL A 44 8.01 2.79 -0.68
C VAL A 44 8.79 2.12 -1.80
N LEU A 45 8.13 1.92 -2.92
CA LEU A 45 8.76 1.44 -4.14
C LEU A 45 9.79 2.47 -4.65
N ASN A 46 10.91 2.06 -5.23
CA ASN A 46 11.86 3.01 -5.81
C ASN A 46 11.28 3.64 -7.09
N VAL A 47 10.58 4.77 -6.92
CA VAL A 47 9.85 5.47 -7.98
C VAL A 47 10.79 5.96 -9.09
N GLY A 48 11.98 6.42 -8.74
CA GLY A 48 12.99 6.87 -9.73
C GLY A 48 13.36 5.74 -10.69
N LYS A 49 13.74 4.58 -10.13
CA LYS A 49 14.06 3.39 -10.93
C LYS A 49 12.87 2.88 -11.75
N MET A 50 11.65 2.97 -11.24
CA MET A 50 10.46 2.64 -12.03
C MET A 50 10.27 3.55 -13.24
N LEU A 51 10.44 4.86 -13.05
CA LEU A 51 10.30 5.85 -14.12
C LEU A 51 11.38 5.68 -15.20
N GLU A 52 12.58 5.26 -14.80
CA GLU A 52 13.70 4.97 -15.69
C GLU A 52 13.59 3.59 -16.38
N GLY A 53 12.67 2.73 -15.94
CA GLY A 53 12.42 1.42 -16.54
C GLY A 53 13.26 0.28 -15.96
N HIS A 54 13.93 0.49 -14.82
CA HIS A 54 14.70 -0.52 -14.08
C HIS A 54 13.78 -1.47 -13.29
N TYR A 55 12.81 -2.09 -13.96
CA TYR A 55 11.75 -2.87 -13.32
C TYR A 55 12.28 -4.08 -12.54
N ASP A 56 13.27 -4.79 -13.08
CA ASP A 56 13.83 -5.98 -12.42
C ASP A 56 14.52 -5.61 -11.10
N GLU A 57 15.22 -4.47 -11.06
CA GLU A 57 15.84 -3.97 -9.83
C GLU A 57 14.80 -3.60 -8.77
N VAL A 58 13.70 -2.98 -9.21
CA VAL A 58 12.60 -2.61 -8.30
C VAL A 58 11.90 -3.85 -7.77
N ALA A 59 11.68 -4.87 -8.62
CA ALA A 59 11.07 -6.13 -8.21
C ALA A 59 11.96 -6.87 -7.21
N ASN A 60 13.25 -6.98 -7.52
CA ASN A 60 14.24 -7.62 -6.66
C ASN A 60 14.33 -6.94 -5.29
N GLU A 61 14.26 -5.61 -5.22
CA GLU A 61 14.26 -4.89 -3.94
C GLU A 61 13.07 -5.30 -3.05
N VAL A 62 11.86 -5.36 -3.61
CA VAL A 62 10.66 -5.79 -2.86
C VAL A 62 10.76 -7.26 -2.46
N GLU A 63 11.23 -8.12 -3.37
CA GLU A 63 11.36 -9.56 -3.14
C GLU A 63 12.38 -9.88 -2.03
N VAL A 64 13.53 -9.21 -2.04
CA VAL A 64 14.55 -9.35 -0.98
C VAL A 64 13.98 -8.90 0.36
N ILE A 65 13.33 -7.73 0.44
CA ILE A 65 12.71 -7.25 1.68
C ILE A 65 11.64 -8.24 2.18
N ARG A 66 10.80 -8.77 1.29
CA ARG A 66 9.78 -9.77 1.64
C ARG A 66 10.40 -11.06 2.16
N THR A 67 11.49 -11.53 1.55
CA THR A 67 12.14 -12.79 1.90
C THR A 67 12.85 -12.72 3.26
N GLU A 68 13.47 -11.58 3.56
CA GLU A 68 14.16 -11.36 4.84
C GLU A 68 13.20 -11.05 6.01
N MET A 69 11.94 -10.73 5.70
CA MET A 69 10.91 -10.43 6.69
C MET A 69 10.08 -11.68 7.05
N SER A 70 9.77 -11.86 8.34
CA SER A 70 8.86 -12.92 8.81
C SER A 70 7.54 -12.95 8.00
N PRO A 71 7.08 -14.12 7.54
CA PRO A 71 5.85 -14.23 6.75
C PRO A 71 4.59 -13.82 7.52
N GLU A 72 4.66 -13.71 8.84
CA GLU A 72 3.55 -13.23 9.69
C GLU A 72 3.37 -11.70 9.63
N VAL A 73 4.42 -10.96 9.26
CA VAL A 73 4.36 -9.51 9.10
C VAL A 73 3.75 -9.16 7.74
N VAL A 74 2.75 -8.28 7.73
CA VAL A 74 2.08 -7.83 6.50
C VAL A 74 2.94 -6.80 5.78
N LEU A 75 3.29 -7.06 4.51
CA LEU A 75 4.01 -6.13 3.65
C LEU A 75 3.05 -5.30 2.81
N LYS A 76 3.10 -3.97 2.94
CA LYS A 76 2.41 -3.04 2.05
C LYS A 76 3.43 -2.27 1.23
N VAL A 77 3.25 -2.27 -0.09
CA VAL A 77 4.12 -1.52 -1.01
C VAL A 77 3.40 -0.27 -1.47
N ILE A 78 3.95 0.88 -1.13
CA ILE A 78 3.52 2.20 -1.59
C ILE A 78 4.11 2.42 -2.98
N ILE A 79 3.27 2.44 -4.01
CA ILE A 79 3.74 2.62 -5.39
C ILE A 79 3.93 4.10 -5.77
N GLU A 80 3.46 5.02 -4.91
CA GLU A 80 3.44 6.46 -5.13
C GLU A 80 2.79 6.85 -6.47
N SER A 81 1.52 6.47 -6.63
CA SER A 81 0.77 6.59 -7.88
C SER A 81 0.75 8.00 -8.47
N GLY A 82 0.72 9.04 -7.63
CA GLY A 82 0.77 10.44 -8.09
C GLY A 82 2.09 10.85 -8.72
N ALA A 83 3.20 10.17 -8.38
CA ALA A 83 4.50 10.37 -9.03
C ALA A 83 4.65 9.55 -10.31
N LEU A 84 4.04 8.35 -10.39
CA LEU A 84 4.03 7.51 -11.60
C LEU A 84 3.18 8.09 -12.74
N LYS A 85 2.11 8.84 -12.39
CA LYS A 85 1.22 9.64 -13.27
C LYS A 85 0.42 8.89 -14.34
N THR A 86 0.97 7.87 -14.99
CA THR A 86 0.31 7.17 -16.09
C THR A 86 -0.36 5.88 -15.62
N PRO A 87 -1.55 5.54 -16.16
CA PRO A 87 -2.21 4.26 -15.86
C PRO A 87 -1.31 3.04 -16.09
N ASP A 88 -0.50 3.06 -17.15
CA ASP A 88 0.40 1.95 -17.47
C ASP A 88 1.49 1.73 -16.41
N LEU A 89 2.12 2.82 -15.92
CA LEU A 89 3.13 2.72 -14.87
C LEU A 89 2.51 2.32 -13.53
N ILE A 90 1.34 2.88 -13.18
CA ILE A 90 0.60 2.52 -11.97
C ILE A 90 0.24 1.03 -11.98
N ARG A 91 -0.28 0.53 -13.11
CA ARG A 91 -0.61 -0.89 -13.28
C ARG A 91 0.63 -1.76 -13.17
N LYS A 92 1.72 -1.39 -13.84
CA LYS A 92 2.98 -2.13 -13.82
C LYS A 92 3.57 -2.19 -12.41
N ALA A 93 3.67 -1.06 -11.70
CA ALA A 93 4.15 -1.00 -10.33
C ALA A 93 3.31 -1.88 -9.39
N SER A 94 1.98 -1.86 -9.55
CA SER A 94 1.06 -2.68 -8.76
C SER A 94 1.31 -4.17 -8.99
N LEU A 95 1.32 -4.62 -10.25
CA LEU A 95 1.55 -6.02 -10.59
C LEU A 95 2.92 -6.49 -10.11
N LEU A 96 3.97 -5.70 -10.38
CA LEU A 96 5.33 -6.00 -9.96
C LEU A 96 5.41 -6.19 -8.44
N SER A 97 4.83 -5.27 -7.66
CA SER A 97 4.81 -5.37 -6.20
C SER A 97 4.12 -6.64 -5.72
N MET A 98 2.98 -7.02 -6.34
CA MET A 98 2.24 -8.23 -5.99
C MET A 98 2.98 -9.52 -6.35
N PHE A 99 3.68 -9.55 -7.50
CA PHE A 99 4.50 -10.69 -7.90
C PHE A 99 5.75 -10.83 -7.02
N ALA A 100 6.32 -9.72 -6.56
CA ALA A 100 7.43 -9.69 -5.60
C ALA A 100 7.00 -9.99 -4.14
N GLY A 101 5.70 -10.24 -3.90
CA GLY A 101 5.21 -10.74 -2.62
C GLY A 101 4.56 -9.70 -1.70
N ALA A 102 4.14 -8.54 -2.22
CA ALA A 102 3.34 -7.59 -1.44
C ALA A 102 1.99 -8.21 -1.01
N ASP A 103 1.59 -7.96 0.24
CA ASP A 103 0.28 -8.30 0.79
C ASP A 103 -0.75 -7.21 0.52
N PHE A 104 -0.30 -5.96 0.43
CA PHE A 104 -1.08 -4.82 -0.02
C PHE A 104 -0.32 -3.99 -1.04
N VAL A 105 -1.05 -3.41 -1.98
CA VAL A 105 -0.59 -2.25 -2.75
C VAL A 105 -1.27 -0.98 -2.23
N LYS A 106 -0.45 0.02 -1.92
CA LYS A 106 -0.84 1.31 -1.33
C LYS A 106 -0.58 2.44 -2.32
N THR A 107 -1.52 3.38 -2.43
CA THR A 107 -1.42 4.46 -3.43
C THR A 107 -0.22 5.37 -3.16
N SER A 108 -0.12 5.95 -1.96
CA SER A 108 0.77 7.09 -1.72
C SER A 108 1.35 7.16 -0.32
N THR A 109 2.47 7.88 -0.17
CA THR A 109 3.08 8.18 1.13
C THR A 109 2.33 9.26 1.91
N GLY A 110 1.56 10.10 1.19
CA GLY A 110 0.96 11.32 1.74
C GLY A 110 1.97 12.46 1.94
N LYS A 111 3.17 12.35 1.35
CA LYS A 111 4.24 13.36 1.43
C LYS A 111 4.43 14.18 0.15
N ILE A 112 3.64 13.89 -0.89
CA ILE A 112 3.64 14.62 -2.17
C ILE A 112 2.23 15.19 -2.46
N ASP A 113 2.18 16.21 -3.32
CA ASP A 113 0.95 16.97 -3.61
C ASP A 113 -0.19 16.10 -4.15
N VAL A 114 0.11 15.26 -5.15
CA VAL A 114 -0.85 14.32 -5.73
C VAL A 114 -0.69 12.98 -5.02
N SER A 115 -1.65 12.64 -4.16
CA SER A 115 -1.68 11.36 -3.42
C SER A 115 -2.67 10.38 -4.06
N ALA A 116 -3.60 9.78 -3.29
CA ALA A 116 -4.60 8.88 -3.84
C ALA A 116 -5.54 9.63 -4.78
N THR A 117 -5.84 9.04 -5.93
CA THR A 117 -6.90 9.51 -6.82
C THR A 117 -7.83 8.36 -7.19
N PRO A 118 -9.11 8.61 -7.52
CA PRO A 118 -10.03 7.59 -7.98
C PRO A 118 -9.52 6.84 -9.21
N GLU A 119 -8.88 7.53 -10.15
CA GLU A 119 -8.33 6.93 -11.37
C GLU A 119 -7.22 5.94 -11.05
N ALA A 120 -6.28 6.32 -10.17
CA ALA A 120 -5.23 5.42 -9.71
C ALA A 120 -5.82 4.21 -8.98
N ALA A 121 -6.83 4.42 -8.12
CA ALA A 121 -7.50 3.35 -7.40
C ALA A 121 -8.18 2.34 -8.33
N VAL A 122 -8.87 2.80 -9.38
CA VAL A 122 -9.47 1.93 -10.40
C VAL A 122 -8.39 1.07 -11.07
N VAL A 123 -7.29 1.68 -11.50
CA VAL A 123 -6.19 0.96 -12.16
C VAL A 123 -5.55 -0.08 -11.24
N MET A 124 -5.31 0.27 -9.97
CA MET A 124 -4.75 -0.63 -8.96
C MET A 124 -5.70 -1.78 -8.64
N CYS A 125 -7.00 -1.52 -8.46
CA CYS A 125 -8.00 -2.55 -8.22
C CYS A 125 -8.14 -3.50 -9.42
N GLN A 126 -8.09 -2.99 -10.66
CA GLN A 126 -8.06 -3.83 -11.85
C GLN A 126 -6.81 -4.72 -11.89
N ALA A 127 -5.65 -4.19 -11.50
CA ALA A 127 -4.41 -4.97 -11.39
C ALA A 127 -4.55 -6.09 -10.35
N ILE A 128 -5.08 -5.80 -9.17
CA ILE A 128 -5.34 -6.80 -8.10
C ILE A 128 -6.28 -7.90 -8.61
N ARG A 129 -7.39 -7.53 -9.25
CA ARG A 129 -8.35 -8.47 -9.83
C ARG A 129 -7.67 -9.42 -10.81
N ASP A 130 -6.89 -8.86 -11.74
CA ASP A 130 -6.24 -9.63 -12.79
C ASP A 130 -5.11 -10.51 -12.23
N TYR A 131 -4.39 -10.04 -11.21
CA TYR A 131 -3.44 -10.84 -10.44
C TYR A 131 -4.14 -12.02 -9.76
N TYR A 132 -5.23 -11.79 -9.03
CA TYR A 132 -5.99 -12.84 -8.35
C TYR A 132 -6.51 -13.89 -9.35
N ARG A 133 -7.08 -13.46 -10.48
CA ARG A 133 -7.53 -14.38 -11.54
C ARG A 133 -6.42 -15.27 -12.09
N LYS A 134 -5.17 -14.78 -12.08
CA LYS A 134 -4.01 -15.52 -12.58
C LYS A 134 -3.39 -16.44 -11.52
N THR A 135 -3.35 -16.02 -10.26
CA THR A 135 -2.55 -16.68 -9.21
C THR A 135 -3.39 -17.38 -8.14
N GLY A 136 -4.66 -17.00 -7.99
CA GLY A 136 -5.50 -17.40 -6.85
C GLY A 136 -5.15 -16.72 -5.53
N ARG A 137 -4.11 -15.87 -5.47
CA ARG A 137 -3.70 -15.17 -4.24
C ARG A 137 -4.37 -13.80 -4.16
N LYS A 138 -5.05 -13.52 -3.04
CA LYS A 138 -5.63 -12.21 -2.77
C LYS A 138 -4.56 -11.24 -2.26
N VAL A 139 -4.64 -10.00 -2.73
CA VAL A 139 -3.82 -8.86 -2.29
C VAL A 139 -4.76 -7.74 -1.91
N GLY A 140 -4.47 -7.05 -0.82
CA GLY A 140 -5.25 -5.92 -0.35
C GLY A 140 -4.96 -4.61 -1.09
N PHE A 141 -5.90 -3.69 -1.01
CA PHE A 141 -5.80 -2.32 -1.53
C PHE A 141 -5.82 -1.31 -0.38
N LYS A 142 -4.95 -0.29 -0.45
CA LYS A 142 -4.91 0.79 0.54
C LYS A 142 -4.80 2.17 -0.12
N PRO A 143 -5.91 2.90 -0.36
CA PRO A 143 -5.83 4.31 -0.70
C PRO A 143 -5.30 5.08 0.51
N ALA A 144 -4.33 5.96 0.27
CA ALA A 144 -3.70 6.75 1.33
C ALA A 144 -3.30 8.14 0.82
N GLY A 145 -3.48 9.14 1.68
CA GLY A 145 -3.22 10.53 1.36
C GLY A 145 -4.36 11.15 0.55
N GLY A 146 -4.98 12.19 1.11
CA GLY A 146 -6.05 12.95 0.46
C GLY A 146 -7.48 12.55 0.82
N VAL A 147 -7.69 11.40 1.49
CA VAL A 147 -9.01 10.98 2.01
C VAL A 147 -9.32 11.79 3.28
N ARG A 148 -10.29 12.70 3.23
CA ARG A 148 -10.59 13.63 4.33
C ARG A 148 -12.03 13.58 4.82
N SER A 149 -12.96 13.10 4.01
CA SER A 149 -14.39 13.05 4.37
C SER A 149 -14.98 11.64 4.27
N ALA A 150 -16.22 11.50 4.73
CA ALA A 150 -17.01 10.29 4.58
C ALA A 150 -17.28 9.96 3.11
N GLU A 151 -17.52 10.99 2.30
CA GLU A 151 -17.73 10.88 0.86
C GLU A 151 -16.47 10.39 0.14
N ASP A 152 -15.30 10.90 0.51
CA ASP A 152 -14.02 10.38 -0.02
C ASP A 152 -13.86 8.90 0.32
N ALA A 153 -14.15 8.51 1.56
CA ALA A 153 -14.05 7.12 1.99
C ALA A 153 -15.05 6.21 1.25
N ALA A 154 -16.29 6.66 1.11
CA ALA A 154 -17.34 5.96 0.39
C ALA A 154 -16.99 5.78 -1.10
N LEU A 155 -16.32 6.75 -1.71
CA LEU A 155 -15.85 6.67 -3.10
C LEU A 155 -14.87 5.51 -3.29
N TYR A 156 -13.83 5.42 -2.47
CA TYR A 156 -12.86 4.31 -2.57
C TYR A 156 -13.46 2.96 -2.18
N TYR A 157 -14.35 2.93 -1.18
CA TYR A 157 -15.12 1.74 -0.82
C TYR A 157 -15.90 1.22 -2.04
N THR A 158 -16.62 2.11 -2.73
CA THR A 158 -17.42 1.75 -3.92
C THR A 158 -16.54 1.21 -5.04
N ILE A 159 -15.38 1.83 -5.30
CA ILE A 159 -14.44 1.34 -6.32
C ILE A 159 -13.99 -0.11 -6.02
N VAL A 160 -13.68 -0.41 -4.75
CA VAL A 160 -13.29 -1.76 -4.33
C VAL A 160 -14.44 -2.73 -4.48
N GLU A 161 -15.64 -2.37 -4.01
CA GLU A 161 -16.82 -3.22 -4.12
C GLU A 161 -17.13 -3.59 -5.57
N GLU A 162 -17.12 -2.62 -6.48
CA GLU A 162 -17.49 -2.82 -7.88
C GLU A 162 -16.44 -3.62 -8.67
N ILE A 163 -15.15 -3.47 -8.36
CA ILE A 163 -14.07 -4.09 -9.15
C ILE A 163 -13.60 -5.43 -8.55
N LEU A 164 -13.49 -5.49 -7.22
CA LEU A 164 -12.95 -6.63 -6.47
C LEU A 164 -14.04 -7.46 -5.78
N GLY A 165 -15.20 -6.88 -5.53
CA GLY A 165 -16.31 -7.54 -4.85
C GLY A 165 -16.30 -7.37 -3.33
N LYS A 166 -17.45 -7.65 -2.71
CA LYS A 166 -17.67 -7.49 -1.25
C LYS A 166 -16.68 -8.26 -0.38
N GLU A 167 -16.14 -9.36 -0.89
CA GLU A 167 -15.17 -10.18 -0.16
C GLU A 167 -13.81 -9.48 0.08
N TRP A 168 -13.52 -8.39 -0.63
CA TRP A 168 -12.34 -7.54 -0.40
C TRP A 168 -12.56 -6.46 0.66
N LEU A 169 -13.80 -6.24 1.10
CA LEU A 169 -14.16 -5.20 2.07
C LEU A 169 -13.96 -5.67 3.51
N THR A 170 -12.75 -6.14 3.81
CA THR A 170 -12.33 -6.64 5.12
C THR A 170 -11.04 -5.93 5.54
N PRO A 171 -10.73 -5.84 6.85
CA PRO A 171 -9.46 -5.27 7.30
C PRO A 171 -8.23 -5.98 6.72
N GLU A 172 -8.34 -7.24 6.29
CA GLU A 172 -7.25 -8.00 5.70
C GLU A 172 -7.00 -7.64 4.22
N LEU A 173 -7.94 -6.98 3.55
CA LEU A 173 -7.90 -6.73 2.10
C LEU A 173 -8.22 -5.29 1.70
N PHE A 174 -8.76 -4.47 2.59
CA PHE A 174 -9.03 -3.06 2.33
C PHE A 174 -8.77 -2.20 3.58
N ARG A 175 -8.00 -1.13 3.40
CA ARG A 175 -7.69 -0.17 4.46
C ARG A 175 -7.72 1.24 3.90
N ILE A 176 -8.24 2.20 4.64
CA ILE A 176 -8.14 3.63 4.28
C ILE A 176 -7.01 4.26 5.10
N GLY A 177 -5.97 4.73 4.43
CA GLY A 177 -4.87 5.45 5.05
C GLY A 177 -5.24 6.92 5.28
N ALA A 178 -5.66 7.25 6.49
CA ALA A 178 -6.03 8.60 6.88
C ALA A 178 -5.43 8.99 8.24
N SER A 179 -5.16 10.28 8.42
CA SER A 179 -4.75 10.87 9.71
C SER A 179 -5.90 11.64 10.36
N SER A 180 -6.50 12.60 9.64
CA SER A 180 -7.61 13.42 10.14
C SER A 180 -9.00 12.85 9.85
N ALA A 181 -9.13 11.93 8.89
CA ALA A 181 -10.46 11.44 8.48
C ALA A 181 -11.17 10.65 9.58
N ALA A 182 -10.44 9.99 10.49
CA ALA A 182 -11.05 9.25 11.60
C ALA A 182 -11.90 10.19 12.48
N ASN A 183 -11.37 11.36 12.83
CA ASN A 183 -12.11 12.36 13.61
C ASN A 183 -13.29 12.93 12.82
N ASN A 184 -13.11 13.21 11.53
CA ASN A 184 -14.18 13.75 10.68
C ASN A 184 -15.33 12.73 10.49
N LEU A 185 -15.01 11.45 10.35
CA LEU A 185 -15.99 10.36 10.29
C LEU A 185 -16.75 10.25 11.60
N LEU A 186 -16.04 10.31 12.73
CA LEU A 186 -16.67 10.28 14.06
C LEU A 186 -17.67 11.43 14.21
N THR A 187 -17.24 12.66 13.86
CA THR A 187 -18.14 13.82 13.87
C THR A 187 -19.35 13.63 12.97
N ALA A 188 -19.17 13.13 11.74
CA ALA A 188 -20.29 12.89 10.83
C ALA A 188 -21.30 11.84 11.34
N ILE A 189 -20.86 10.89 12.17
CA ILE A 189 -21.72 9.87 12.79
C ILE A 189 -22.42 10.42 14.03
N GLU A 190 -21.72 11.20 14.86
CA GLU A 190 -22.24 11.72 16.13
C GLU A 190 -23.17 12.93 15.95
N GLY A 191 -23.05 13.68 14.85
CA GLY A 191 -23.84 14.88 14.53
C GLY A 191 -23.20 16.16 15.02
#